data_AF-A0A1W5D992-F1
#
_entry.id   AF-A0A1W5D992-F1
#
_cell.length_a   1.000
_cell.length_b   1.000
_cell.length_c   1.000
_cell.angle_alpha   90.00
_cell.angle_beta   90.00
_cell.angle_gamma   90.00
#
_symmetry.space_group_name_H-M   'P 1'
#
loop_
_entity.id
_entity.type
_entity.pdbx_description
1 polymer ?
#
loop_
_entity_poly.entity_id
_entity_poly.type
_entity_poly.pdbx_seq_one_letter_code
_entity_poly.pdbx_strand_id
1 'polypeptide(L)'
;MTGRLPNRKNNPQAIQKAKKPAPKKPAPKKSAPKKPAPKKSAPKKSAPRKPAPRKPAPSQRKTLSRAVRYTKTLAANPAPPFADSPSPTSPPLTDRPRAREKKRRHDSQDDHSEKQLQKKRQFASGSGQFISDHASQNDTPAKPLQDNSRFASWLNQLLTEENLATLERLTWSTPHDNMERTIITPEKGGRKRPFSRQSISAGFTHVTPSAESSKATTKGTGTYAHYRWVTLDRARVYVCSSPPPKDIQVRIDAVIERETSEERKLEVTAIAQQLCADFVPVLNGAGKEDDSVEPIYRALSVLDKNQKCEFPRKMDWAPSLKPHVALFFWRLPSPDRSNVDADEADVSPSKRIQIGTTSNSADRPQTTMALPRPPLLQPQEGNALLKTPCPDITMGLRHSTMVNTLVAKGISEDQADGFLKFLQEQHRLCSSPSQQGVPIRFPVLVVEGKSYSTSKFVFEAQNQAAVSGSCMINMQLQLDELFESFAPGPYTKKAPLAFSICTEGPHIELWVHYTTSTNGRRNYNMSILKTCHALLLAGVVDFLVVVDKVLSWASSEFADDVAELLASVERAAQQYGA
;
A
#
# COMPACT_ATOMS: atom_id res chain seq x y z
N MET A 1 5.27 44.07 -63.45
CA MET A 1 6.08 44.69 -62.38
C MET A 1 6.64 43.60 -61.48
N THR A 2 7.83 43.11 -61.81
CA THR A 2 8.49 41.98 -61.17
C THR A 2 9.67 42.49 -60.33
N GLY A 3 9.50 42.50 -59.01
CA GLY A 3 10.49 43.00 -58.06
C GLY A 3 11.57 41.95 -57.77
N ARG A 4 12.82 42.24 -58.18
CA ARG A 4 14.04 41.52 -57.80
C ARG A 4 14.45 41.86 -56.36
N LEU A 5 14.72 40.84 -55.55
CA LEU A 5 15.44 40.94 -54.27
C LEU A 5 16.96 40.95 -54.51
N PRO A 6 17.75 41.73 -53.73
CA PRO A 6 19.20 41.67 -53.80
C PRO A 6 19.81 40.66 -52.80
N ASN A 7 20.88 40.06 -53.30
CA ASN A 7 21.68 38.98 -52.74
C ASN A 7 22.67 39.52 -51.67
N ARG A 8 22.62 39.01 -50.45
CA ARG A 8 23.49 39.42 -49.33
C ARG A 8 24.63 38.40 -49.16
N LYS A 9 25.82 38.74 -49.65
CA LYS A 9 27.06 37.97 -49.47
C LYS A 9 27.57 38.09 -48.02
N ASN A 10 27.77 36.95 -47.36
CA ASN A 10 28.43 36.81 -46.08
C ASN A 10 29.95 36.86 -46.24
N ASN A 11 30.62 37.62 -45.38
CA ASN A 11 32.08 37.64 -45.21
C ASN A 11 32.37 37.54 -43.70
N PRO A 12 33.05 36.50 -43.19
CA PRO A 12 33.54 36.48 -41.82
C PRO A 12 35.06 36.68 -41.80
N GLN A 13 35.52 37.85 -41.36
CA GLN A 13 36.90 38.04 -40.92
C GLN A 13 36.98 38.09 -39.40
N ALA A 14 38.00 37.38 -38.93
CA ALA A 14 38.31 37.03 -37.57
C ALA A 14 38.69 38.24 -36.70
N ILE A 15 38.21 38.23 -35.45
CA ILE A 15 38.81 38.99 -34.36
C ILE A 15 39.01 38.03 -33.19
N GLN A 16 40.22 37.46 -33.09
CA GLN A 16 40.69 36.79 -31.87
C GLN A 16 41.26 37.87 -30.94
N LYS A 17 40.55 38.17 -29.84
CA LYS A 17 41.10 38.97 -28.73
C LYS A 17 41.67 38.02 -27.67
N ALA A 18 42.99 38.06 -27.53
CA ALA A 18 43.74 37.38 -26.48
C ALA A 18 43.33 37.91 -25.09
N LYS A 19 42.84 37.01 -24.24
CA LYS A 19 42.47 37.28 -22.84
C LYS A 19 43.63 36.86 -21.94
N LYS A 20 44.35 37.85 -21.36
CA LYS A 20 45.39 37.62 -20.35
C LYS A 20 44.79 36.99 -19.08
N PRO A 21 45.43 35.98 -18.45
CA PRO A 21 44.97 35.43 -17.18
C PRO A 21 45.41 36.33 -16.01
N ALA A 22 44.46 36.62 -15.11
CA ALA A 22 44.71 37.30 -13.84
C ALA A 22 45.36 36.35 -12.81
N PRO A 23 46.19 36.88 -11.88
CA PRO A 23 46.90 36.07 -10.91
C PRO A 23 45.97 35.57 -9.79
N LYS A 24 45.96 34.26 -9.55
CA LYS A 24 45.27 33.61 -8.42
C LYS A 24 46.05 33.88 -7.13
N LYS A 25 45.47 34.62 -6.20
CA LYS A 25 45.92 34.68 -4.79
C LYS A 25 45.54 33.37 -4.07
N PRO A 26 46.42 32.79 -3.24
CA PRO A 26 46.07 31.62 -2.42
C PRO A 26 45.22 32.03 -1.21
N ALA A 27 44.12 31.31 -0.99
CA ALA A 27 43.25 31.47 0.17
C ALA A 27 43.89 30.85 1.44
N PRO A 28 43.67 31.43 2.63
CA PRO A 28 44.25 30.95 3.87
C PRO A 28 43.54 29.69 4.38
N LYS A 29 44.31 28.63 4.63
CA LYS A 29 43.85 27.41 5.32
C LYS A 29 43.57 27.74 6.79
N LYS A 30 42.29 27.85 7.17
CA LYS A 30 41.87 27.82 8.58
C LYS A 30 41.76 26.36 9.03
N SER A 31 42.65 25.95 9.92
CA SER A 31 42.57 24.70 10.68
C SER A 31 41.47 24.81 11.73
N ALA A 32 40.43 23.99 11.63
CA ALA A 32 39.42 23.84 12.66
C ALA A 32 39.95 22.94 13.81
N PRO A 33 39.74 23.31 15.09
CA PRO A 33 40.18 22.50 16.22
C PRO A 33 39.25 21.28 16.40
N LYS A 34 39.83 20.08 16.30
CA LYS A 34 39.17 18.81 16.68
C LYS A 34 38.95 18.77 18.19
N LYS A 35 37.71 18.95 18.65
CA LYS A 35 37.29 18.57 20.01
C LYS A 35 37.07 17.05 20.08
N PRO A 36 37.62 16.33 21.07
CA PRO A 36 37.33 14.92 21.27
C PRO A 36 35.92 14.74 21.86
N ALA A 37 35.14 13.83 21.28
CA ALA A 37 33.83 13.44 21.78
C ALA A 37 33.95 12.64 23.09
N PRO A 38 33.06 12.85 24.07
CA PRO A 38 33.08 12.12 25.33
C PRO A 38 32.58 10.68 25.14
N LYS A 39 33.43 9.71 25.47
CA LYS A 39 33.07 8.28 25.55
C LYS A 39 32.09 8.07 26.71
N LYS A 40 30.79 7.96 26.42
CA LYS A 40 29.80 7.46 27.38
C LYS A 40 29.90 5.94 27.46
N SER A 41 30.43 5.44 28.57
CA SER A 41 30.36 4.03 28.95
C SER A 41 28.92 3.67 29.31
N ALA A 42 28.30 2.77 28.55
CA ALA A 42 27.00 2.19 28.85
C ALA A 42 27.12 1.18 30.01
N PRO A 43 26.21 1.19 31.01
CA PRO A 43 26.21 0.21 32.09
C PRO A 43 25.67 -1.13 31.60
N LYS A 44 26.48 -2.18 31.73
CA LYS A 44 26.07 -3.58 31.54
C LYS A 44 25.07 -3.96 32.64
N LYS A 45 23.76 -3.96 32.33
CA LYS A 45 22.75 -4.62 33.14
C LYS A 45 22.74 -6.11 32.81
N SER A 46 23.16 -6.93 33.76
CA SER A 46 22.97 -8.38 33.76
C SER A 46 21.50 -8.71 34.00
N ALA A 47 20.87 -9.37 33.03
CA ALA A 47 19.52 -9.91 33.19
C ALA A 47 19.56 -11.24 33.99
N PRO A 48 18.68 -11.45 34.98
CA PRO A 48 18.59 -12.72 35.69
C PRO A 48 17.92 -13.78 34.82
N ARG A 49 18.62 -14.89 34.58
CA ARG A 49 18.06 -16.10 33.96
C ARG A 49 17.06 -16.75 34.93
N LYS A 50 15.76 -16.68 34.62
CA LYS A 50 14.76 -17.57 35.22
C LYS A 50 14.69 -18.89 34.44
N PRO A 51 14.63 -20.05 35.11
CA PRO A 51 14.44 -21.33 34.45
C PRO A 51 12.99 -21.48 33.95
N ALA A 52 12.84 -22.02 32.73
CA ALA A 52 11.56 -22.31 32.12
C ALA A 52 10.85 -23.48 32.84
N PRO A 53 9.52 -23.42 33.04
CA PRO A 53 8.76 -24.52 33.60
C PRO A 53 8.59 -25.65 32.57
N ARG A 54 9.01 -26.87 32.95
CA ARG A 54 8.75 -28.10 32.19
C ARG A 54 7.26 -28.45 32.29
N LYS A 55 6.54 -28.44 31.17
CA LYS A 55 5.21 -29.03 31.05
C LYS A 55 5.33 -30.55 30.81
N PRO A 56 4.55 -31.40 31.49
CA PRO A 56 4.46 -32.81 31.15
C PRO A 56 3.64 -33.04 29.87
N ALA A 57 4.04 -34.06 29.11
CA ALA A 57 3.41 -34.49 27.87
C ALA A 57 1.98 -35.04 28.09
N PRO A 58 1.03 -34.80 27.15
CA PRO A 58 -0.31 -35.36 27.25
C PRO A 58 -0.32 -36.84 26.86
N SER A 59 -0.85 -37.65 27.77
CA SER A 59 -1.18 -39.07 27.60
C SER A 59 -2.29 -39.25 26.54
N GLN A 60 -2.02 -40.09 25.53
CA GLN A 60 -3.01 -40.50 24.54
C GLN A 60 -4.08 -41.39 25.16
N ARG A 61 -5.31 -40.87 25.24
CA ARG A 61 -6.50 -41.64 25.62
C ARG A 61 -7.23 -42.09 24.36
N LYS A 62 -7.17 -43.39 24.07
CA LYS A 62 -7.94 -44.06 23.03
C LYS A 62 -9.43 -43.98 23.37
N THR A 63 -10.23 -43.46 22.45
CA THR A 63 -11.69 -43.66 22.44
C THR A 63 -12.10 -44.35 21.15
N LEU A 64 -12.41 -45.64 21.30
CA LEU A 64 -13.13 -46.47 20.35
C LEU A 64 -14.62 -46.07 20.36
N SER A 65 -15.18 -45.79 19.19
CA SER A 65 -16.62 -45.78 18.86
C SER A 65 -16.72 -45.48 17.36
N ARG A 66 -17.55 -46.06 16.51
CA ARG A 66 -18.48 -47.20 16.52
C ARG A 66 -18.88 -47.31 15.04
N ALA A 67 -18.66 -48.47 14.43
CA ALA A 67 -18.93 -48.72 13.02
C ALA A 67 -20.43 -48.76 12.73
N VAL A 68 -20.85 -48.09 11.65
CA VAL A 68 -22.16 -48.27 11.00
C VAL A 68 -21.97 -49.23 9.83
N ARG A 69 -22.70 -50.35 9.87
CA ARG A 69 -22.82 -51.35 8.81
C ARG A 69 -23.73 -50.82 7.71
N TYR A 70 -23.34 -51.00 6.44
CA TYR A 70 -24.27 -51.30 5.37
C TYR A 70 -23.69 -52.42 4.50
N THR A 71 -24.57 -53.32 4.08
CA THR A 71 -24.32 -54.68 3.61
C THR A 71 -24.40 -54.81 2.09
N LYS A 72 -23.59 -55.74 1.53
CA LYS A 72 -23.84 -56.65 0.38
C LYS A 72 -24.02 -55.96 -0.99
N THR A 73 -23.34 -56.38 -2.07
CA THR A 73 -23.48 -57.71 -2.71
C THR A 73 -22.38 -58.00 -3.78
N LEU A 74 -21.81 -59.21 -3.66
CA LEU A 74 -21.16 -60.18 -4.58
C LEU A 74 -20.85 -59.87 -6.06
N ALA A 75 -19.61 -60.22 -6.48
CA ALA A 75 -19.23 -61.21 -7.54
C ALA A 75 -17.68 -61.31 -7.59
N ALA A 76 -17.01 -62.37 -7.11
CA ALA A 76 -16.72 -63.68 -7.71
C ALA A 76 -15.74 -63.66 -8.92
N ASN A 77 -14.44 -63.99 -8.69
CA ASN A 77 -13.68 -65.08 -9.35
C ASN A 77 -12.15 -65.08 -9.01
N PRO A 78 -11.41 -66.20 -9.26
CA PRO A 78 -10.51 -66.80 -8.26
C PRO A 78 -8.99 -66.69 -8.53
N ALA A 79 -8.21 -67.00 -7.48
CA ALA A 79 -6.76 -67.29 -7.47
C ALA A 79 -6.45 -68.69 -8.09
N PRO A 80 -5.20 -69.19 -8.29
CA PRO A 80 -4.04 -69.22 -7.34
C PRO A 80 -2.64 -69.23 -8.06
N PRO A 81 -1.50 -69.79 -7.54
CA PRO A 81 -1.04 -70.12 -6.18
C PRO A 81 0.36 -69.54 -5.78
N PHE A 82 0.71 -69.84 -4.52
CA PHE A 82 1.94 -69.63 -3.75
C PHE A 82 3.29 -70.02 -4.39
N ALA A 83 4.36 -69.33 -3.95
CA ALA A 83 5.70 -69.90 -3.73
C ALA A 83 6.52 -69.04 -2.75
N ASP A 84 7.55 -69.65 -2.15
CA ASP A 84 8.18 -69.38 -0.86
C ASP A 84 9.19 -68.21 -0.76
N SER A 85 9.39 -67.76 0.50
CA SER A 85 10.56 -67.19 1.25
C SER A 85 11.96 -67.18 0.58
N PRO A 86 13.03 -66.49 1.10
CA PRO A 86 13.20 -65.80 2.39
C PRO A 86 13.97 -64.44 2.36
N SER A 87 14.08 -63.82 3.55
CA SER A 87 14.87 -62.64 3.95
C SER A 87 16.38 -62.70 3.64
N PRO A 88 17.09 -61.54 3.66
CA PRO A 88 18.24 -61.46 4.57
C PRO A 88 18.48 -60.09 5.23
N THR A 89 18.73 -60.17 6.55
CA THR A 89 19.94 -59.73 7.27
C THR A 89 20.47 -58.29 7.12
N SER A 90 20.35 -57.52 8.22
CA SER A 90 21.06 -56.27 8.50
C SER A 90 22.53 -56.51 8.88
N PRO A 91 23.48 -55.59 8.57
CA PRO A 91 24.80 -55.56 9.20
C PRO A 91 24.93 -54.48 10.30
N PRO A 92 25.95 -54.58 11.17
CA PRO A 92 25.94 -54.03 12.53
C PRO A 92 26.63 -52.67 12.69
N LEU A 93 26.28 -52.01 13.80
CA LEU A 93 26.96 -50.86 14.40
C LEU A 93 28.43 -51.16 14.72
N THR A 94 29.29 -50.17 14.50
CA THR A 94 30.61 -50.06 15.13
C THR A 94 30.77 -48.70 15.82
N ASP A 95 31.37 -48.77 16.99
CA ASP A 95 31.63 -47.73 17.98
C ASP A 95 32.89 -46.90 17.68
N ARG A 96 32.79 -45.56 17.88
CA ARG A 96 33.80 -44.59 18.43
C ARG A 96 35.19 -44.44 17.76
N PRO A 97 36.01 -43.37 18.03
CA PRO A 97 35.92 -42.37 19.10
C PRO A 97 36.08 -40.87 18.71
N ARG A 98 35.87 -40.04 19.74
CA ARG A 98 36.16 -38.60 19.84
C ARG A 98 37.66 -38.29 19.71
N ALA A 99 37.98 -37.15 19.11
CA ALA A 99 39.13 -36.32 19.50
C ALA A 99 38.78 -34.83 19.45
N ARG A 100 39.10 -34.15 20.55
CA ARG A 100 39.12 -32.70 20.77
C ARG A 100 40.46 -32.18 20.23
N GLU A 101 40.48 -31.06 19.52
CA GLU A 101 41.65 -30.17 19.60
C GLU A 101 41.30 -28.69 19.39
N LYS A 102 41.91 -27.88 20.25
CA LYS A 102 41.86 -26.41 20.30
C LYS A 102 43.08 -25.86 19.56
N LYS A 103 42.92 -24.80 18.75
CA LYS A 103 43.95 -23.76 18.50
C LYS A 103 43.28 -22.57 17.82
N ARG A 104 43.02 -21.44 18.49
CA ARG A 104 43.88 -20.26 18.76
C ARG A 104 44.50 -19.60 17.51
N ARG A 105 43.99 -18.38 17.25
CA ARG A 105 44.61 -17.13 16.75
C ARG A 105 45.31 -17.13 15.39
N HIS A 106 44.85 -16.23 14.50
CA HIS A 106 45.70 -15.12 14.06
C HIS A 106 44.86 -13.94 13.53
N ASP A 107 45.18 -12.76 14.05
CA ASP A 107 44.89 -11.45 13.47
C ASP A 107 45.76 -11.24 12.22
N SER A 108 45.22 -10.53 11.23
CA SER A 108 45.94 -9.47 10.51
C SER A 108 44.98 -8.67 9.62
N GLN A 109 44.86 -7.39 9.95
CA GLN A 109 44.59 -6.31 9.01
C GLN A 109 45.57 -6.39 7.84
N ASP A 110 45.16 -5.96 6.64
CA ASP A 110 45.92 -4.93 5.94
C ASP A 110 45.11 -4.26 4.83
N ASP A 111 45.56 -3.04 4.60
CA ASP A 111 44.97 -1.91 3.92
C ASP A 111 45.47 -1.81 2.45
N HIS A 112 44.68 -1.11 1.63
CA HIS A 112 45.10 -0.26 0.50
C HIS A 112 45.59 -0.76 -0.88
N SER A 113 45.23 0.10 -1.86
CA SER A 113 45.71 0.32 -3.24
C SER A 113 45.01 -0.48 -4.35
N GLU A 114 44.15 0.10 -5.21
CA GLU A 114 44.24 1.24 -6.13
C GLU A 114 45.20 1.01 -7.33
N LYS A 115 44.61 0.76 -8.52
CA LYS A 115 44.93 1.32 -9.87
C LYS A 115 45.02 0.33 -11.05
N GLN A 116 44.15 0.66 -12.01
CA GLN A 116 44.33 0.69 -13.47
C GLN A 116 44.40 -0.61 -14.29
N LEU A 117 43.46 -0.75 -15.22
CA LEU A 117 43.78 -0.93 -16.64
C LEU A 117 42.59 -0.51 -17.54
N GLN A 118 42.71 0.66 -18.18
CA GLN A 118 42.00 1.03 -19.41
C GLN A 118 43.04 1.10 -20.52
N LYS A 119 42.92 0.28 -21.58
CA LYS A 119 43.19 0.74 -22.96
C LYS A 119 42.80 -0.27 -24.03
N LYS A 120 42.33 0.32 -25.14
CA LYS A 120 42.35 -0.15 -26.54
C LYS A 120 41.27 -1.16 -26.96
N ARG A 121 40.26 -0.64 -27.68
CA ARG A 121 40.26 -0.71 -29.16
C ARG A 121 39.23 0.25 -29.77
N GLN A 122 39.72 1.13 -30.63
CA GLN A 122 38.99 1.89 -31.65
C GLN A 122 39.59 1.52 -33.02
N PHE A 123 38.85 1.84 -34.09
CA PHE A 123 39.00 1.56 -35.53
C PHE A 123 38.41 0.19 -35.95
N ALA A 124 37.57 0.08 -36.99
CA ALA A 124 37.41 0.94 -38.16
C ALA A 124 35.97 0.92 -38.73
N SER A 125 35.60 2.05 -39.33
CA SER A 125 34.54 2.22 -40.32
C SER A 125 34.93 1.57 -41.66
N GLY A 126 33.98 0.92 -42.33
CA GLY A 126 34.13 0.44 -43.70
C GLY A 126 32.77 0.14 -44.33
N SER A 127 32.37 1.00 -45.27
CA SER A 127 31.24 0.89 -46.18
C SER A 127 31.43 -0.19 -47.25
N GLY A 128 30.36 -0.87 -47.67
CA GLY A 128 30.35 -1.63 -48.92
C GLY A 128 29.11 -2.53 -49.11
N GLN A 129 28.24 -2.15 -50.04
CA GLN A 129 27.17 -2.99 -50.62
C GLN A 129 27.75 -4.13 -51.47
N PHE A 130 27.11 -5.32 -51.47
CA PHE A 130 26.52 -6.01 -52.65
C PHE A 130 26.19 -7.50 -52.38
N ILE A 131 24.93 -7.87 -52.67
CA ILE A 131 24.34 -9.08 -53.32
C ILE A 131 24.50 -10.54 -52.77
N SER A 132 23.32 -11.19 -52.72
CA SER A 132 22.86 -12.61 -52.83
C SER A 132 23.45 -13.78 -52.05
N ASP A 133 22.47 -14.50 -51.47
CA ASP A 133 22.23 -15.96 -51.54
C ASP A 133 23.36 -16.92 -51.17
N HIS A 134 23.17 -17.64 -50.06
CA HIS A 134 23.10 -19.10 -50.07
C HIS A 134 22.57 -19.63 -48.73
N ALA A 135 21.60 -20.54 -48.83
CA ALA A 135 21.13 -21.40 -47.74
C ALA A 135 22.24 -22.35 -47.25
N SER A 136 22.30 -22.61 -45.95
CA SER A 136 22.53 -23.98 -45.45
C SER A 136 22.22 -24.11 -43.96
N GLN A 137 21.71 -25.29 -43.65
CA GLN A 137 21.27 -25.85 -42.38
C GLN A 137 22.36 -25.84 -41.31
N ASN A 138 21.95 -25.75 -40.04
CA ASN A 138 22.41 -26.66 -38.98
C ASN A 138 21.54 -26.50 -37.73
N ASP A 139 20.63 -27.46 -37.58
CA ASP A 139 19.98 -27.82 -36.32
C ASP A 139 20.98 -28.47 -35.38
N THR A 140 20.91 -28.16 -34.08
CA THR A 140 21.46 -29.02 -33.02
C THR A 140 20.46 -29.07 -31.87
N PRO A 141 20.05 -30.26 -31.41
CA PRO A 141 18.95 -30.38 -30.46
C PRO A 141 19.40 -30.10 -29.03
N ALA A 142 18.67 -29.19 -28.38
CA ALA A 142 18.77 -28.99 -26.94
C ALA A 142 18.19 -30.23 -26.21
N LYS A 143 18.96 -30.73 -25.24
CA LYS A 143 18.58 -31.84 -24.36
C LYS A 143 17.34 -31.47 -23.53
N PRO A 144 16.38 -32.40 -23.31
CA PRO A 144 15.23 -32.14 -22.45
C PRO A 144 15.64 -32.17 -20.98
N LEU A 145 15.31 -31.10 -20.26
CA LEU A 145 15.40 -31.02 -18.80
C LEU A 145 14.31 -31.91 -18.19
N GLN A 146 14.69 -33.08 -17.69
CA GLN A 146 13.86 -33.90 -16.81
C GLN A 146 13.94 -33.35 -15.38
N ASP A 147 12.83 -32.85 -14.84
CA ASP A 147 12.15 -33.42 -13.65
C ASP A 147 11.11 -32.43 -13.08
N ASN A 148 9.93 -32.36 -13.73
CA ASN A 148 8.73 -31.65 -13.22
C ASN A 148 7.57 -32.62 -12.91
N SER A 149 7.84 -33.94 -12.91
CA SER A 149 6.80 -34.97 -12.84
C SER A 149 6.07 -35.01 -11.49
N ARG A 150 6.80 -34.75 -10.39
CA ARG A 150 6.22 -34.75 -9.03
C ARG A 150 5.32 -33.55 -8.76
N PHE A 151 5.67 -32.37 -9.29
CA PHE A 151 4.86 -31.16 -9.14
C PHE A 151 3.60 -31.22 -10.03
N ALA A 152 3.73 -31.70 -11.27
CA ALA A 152 2.59 -31.95 -12.15
C ALA A 152 1.62 -32.99 -11.56
N SER A 153 2.13 -34.08 -10.97
CA SER A 153 1.31 -35.09 -10.30
C SER A 153 0.57 -34.54 -9.07
N TRP A 154 1.19 -33.64 -8.31
CA TRP A 154 0.57 -33.00 -7.14
C TRP A 154 -0.49 -31.96 -7.54
N LEU A 155 -0.21 -31.14 -8.57
CA LEU A 155 -1.17 -30.19 -9.13
C LEU A 155 -2.39 -30.90 -9.75
N ASN A 156 -2.20 -32.00 -10.47
CA ASN A 156 -3.30 -32.80 -11.01
C ASN A 156 -4.16 -33.47 -9.93
N GLN A 157 -3.63 -33.63 -8.71
CA GLN A 157 -4.39 -34.11 -7.56
C GLN A 157 -5.18 -33.00 -6.85
N LEU A 158 -4.71 -31.75 -6.93
CA LEU A 158 -5.39 -30.57 -6.36
C LEU A 158 -6.41 -29.94 -7.31
N LEU A 159 -6.21 -30.02 -8.63
CA LEU A 159 -7.03 -29.41 -9.68
C LEU A 159 -8.04 -30.40 -10.28
N THR A 160 -8.66 -31.26 -9.47
CA THR A 160 -9.81 -32.03 -9.95
C THR A 160 -10.94 -31.08 -10.30
N GLU A 161 -11.75 -31.40 -11.32
CA GLU A 161 -12.96 -30.63 -11.64
C GLU A 161 -13.89 -30.49 -10.42
N GLU A 162 -13.86 -31.46 -9.52
CA GLU A 162 -14.58 -31.43 -8.25
C GLU A 162 -14.05 -30.35 -7.29
N ASN A 163 -12.73 -30.16 -7.20
CA ASN A 163 -12.13 -29.12 -6.37
C ASN A 163 -12.36 -27.72 -6.95
N LEU A 164 -12.31 -27.60 -8.29
CA LEU A 164 -12.66 -26.36 -9.00
C LEU A 164 -14.14 -25.99 -8.80
N ALA A 165 -15.05 -26.95 -8.97
CA ALA A 165 -16.49 -26.75 -8.73
C ALA A 165 -16.80 -26.47 -7.26
N THR A 166 -16.04 -27.04 -6.32
CA THR A 166 -16.17 -26.74 -4.88
C THR A 166 -15.69 -25.33 -4.56
N LEU A 167 -14.60 -24.90 -5.18
CA LEU A 167 -14.08 -23.54 -5.03
C LEU A 167 -15.05 -22.51 -5.64
N GLU A 168 -15.62 -22.79 -6.81
CA GLU A 168 -16.68 -21.96 -7.43
C GLU A 168 -17.95 -21.88 -6.57
N ARG A 169 -18.37 -22.99 -5.94
CA ARG A 169 -19.49 -22.95 -4.98
C ARG A 169 -19.15 -22.11 -3.75
N LEU A 170 -17.92 -22.13 -3.26
CA LEU A 170 -17.48 -21.35 -2.11
C LEU A 170 -17.33 -19.86 -2.45
N THR A 171 -16.91 -19.49 -3.65
CA THR A 171 -16.77 -18.09 -4.07
C THR A 171 -18.09 -17.42 -4.45
N TRP A 172 -19.10 -18.16 -4.92
CA TRP A 172 -20.39 -17.59 -5.34
C TRP A 172 -21.55 -17.80 -4.36
N SER A 173 -21.33 -18.48 -3.22
CA SER A 173 -22.34 -18.61 -2.16
C SER A 173 -22.42 -17.34 -1.28
N THR A 174 -22.90 -16.24 -1.85
CA THR A 174 -23.42 -15.11 -1.07
C THR A 174 -24.90 -15.37 -0.78
N PRO A 175 -25.37 -15.31 0.48
CA PRO A 175 -26.80 -15.34 0.78
C PRO A 175 -27.39 -13.96 0.44
N HIS A 176 -27.74 -13.76 -0.82
CA HIS A 176 -28.75 -12.79 -1.20
C HIS A 176 -30.11 -13.52 -1.13
N ASP A 177 -31.12 -12.84 -0.59
CA ASP A 177 -32.51 -13.31 -0.40
C ASP A 177 -32.82 -14.02 0.93
N ASN A 178 -32.79 -13.24 2.02
CA ASN A 178 -33.96 -13.11 2.89
C ASN A 178 -33.75 -12.03 3.94
N MET A 179 -34.04 -10.78 3.57
CA MET A 179 -34.30 -9.72 4.54
C MET A 179 -35.53 -8.94 4.09
N GLU A 180 -36.64 -9.65 3.86
CA GLU A 180 -37.95 -9.03 3.81
C GLU A 180 -38.36 -8.59 5.21
N ARG A 181 -38.75 -7.31 5.30
CA ARG A 181 -39.27 -6.66 6.49
C ARG A 181 -40.63 -7.25 6.85
N THR A 182 -40.72 -7.96 7.98
CA THR A 182 -42.00 -8.10 8.69
C THR A 182 -42.06 -7.04 9.79
N ILE A 183 -42.91 -6.03 9.58
CA ILE A 183 -43.36 -5.12 10.63
C ILE A 183 -44.31 -5.92 11.52
N ILE A 184 -43.93 -6.20 12.77
CA ILE A 184 -44.81 -6.79 13.77
C ILE A 184 -45.05 -5.73 14.86
N THR A 185 -46.31 -5.36 15.01
CA THR A 185 -46.88 -4.54 16.09
C THR A 185 -46.81 -5.26 17.44
N PRO A 186 -46.73 -4.54 18.59
CA PRO A 186 -46.53 -5.17 19.88
C PRO A 186 -47.87 -5.60 20.48
N GLU A 187 -48.08 -6.91 20.64
CA GLU A 187 -49.08 -7.42 21.57
C GLU A 187 -48.45 -7.99 22.85
N LYS A 188 -49.18 -7.72 23.93
CA LYS A 188 -48.93 -8.08 25.32
C LYS A 188 -48.93 -9.60 25.50
N GLY A 189 -48.02 -10.11 26.32
CA GLY A 189 -48.18 -11.47 26.84
C GLY A 189 -46.92 -12.00 27.50
N GLY A 190 -46.87 -11.96 28.83
CA GLY A 190 -45.72 -12.42 29.58
C GLY A 190 -45.54 -13.94 29.58
N ARG A 191 -44.33 -14.38 29.95
CA ARG A 191 -44.10 -15.38 31.02
C ARG A 191 -42.60 -15.51 31.29
N LYS A 192 -42.29 -15.35 32.57
CA LYS A 192 -40.97 -15.55 33.20
C LYS A 192 -40.54 -17.01 33.06
N ARG A 193 -39.24 -17.26 32.85
CA ARG A 193 -38.45 -18.27 33.59
C ARG A 193 -36.94 -18.06 33.37
N PRO A 194 -36.11 -18.11 34.43
CA PRO A 194 -34.67 -17.87 34.35
C PRO A 194 -33.89 -19.19 34.29
N PHE A 195 -32.74 -19.19 33.61
CA PHE A 195 -31.66 -20.14 33.91
C PHE A 195 -30.38 -19.38 34.22
N SER A 196 -30.12 -19.30 35.52
CA SER A 196 -28.85 -19.02 36.15
C SER A 196 -27.91 -20.22 35.94
N ARG A 197 -26.63 -19.94 35.63
CA ARG A 197 -25.53 -20.81 36.03
C ARG A 197 -24.36 -19.96 36.49
N GLN A 198 -24.31 -19.75 37.80
CA GLN A 198 -23.12 -19.37 38.55
C GLN A 198 -22.11 -20.52 38.52
N SER A 199 -20.83 -20.20 38.43
CA SER A 199 -19.76 -21.00 39.04
C SER A 199 -18.75 -20.09 39.72
N ILE A 200 -18.69 -20.35 41.03
CA ILE A 200 -17.95 -19.83 42.18
C ILE A 200 -16.45 -19.51 41.97
N SER A 201 -16.04 -18.48 42.71
CA SER A 201 -14.69 -17.94 42.96
C SER A 201 -13.90 -18.69 44.04
N ALA A 202 -12.57 -18.56 44.00
CA ALA A 202 -11.66 -18.37 45.15
C ALA A 202 -10.32 -17.82 44.60
N GLY A 203 -9.61 -16.83 45.15
CA GLY A 203 -9.76 -15.92 46.29
C GLY A 203 -8.43 -15.13 46.45
N PHE A 204 -8.52 -13.92 47.04
CA PHE A 204 -7.43 -13.04 47.56
C PHE A 204 -6.48 -12.38 46.52
N THR A 205 -6.21 -11.07 46.49
CA THR A 205 -5.99 -10.05 47.55
C THR A 205 -6.45 -8.64 47.15
N HIS A 206 -6.85 -7.86 48.16
CA HIS A 206 -7.17 -6.41 48.19
C HIS A 206 -6.24 -5.49 47.38
N VAL A 207 -6.81 -4.69 46.49
CA VAL A 207 -6.40 -3.29 46.20
C VAL A 207 -7.66 -2.51 45.78
N THR A 208 -7.97 -1.42 46.49
CA THR A 208 -8.98 -0.41 46.15
C THR A 208 -8.61 0.35 44.87
N PRO A 209 -9.56 0.56 43.93
CA PRO A 209 -9.49 1.73 43.08
C PRO A 209 -10.80 2.53 43.04
N SER A 210 -10.57 3.83 43.01
CA SER A 210 -11.49 4.94 42.80
C SER A 210 -12.52 4.68 41.70
N ALA A 211 -13.77 5.04 41.99
CA ALA A 211 -14.88 5.03 41.06
C ALA A 211 -14.81 6.23 40.11
N GLU A 212 -14.12 6.07 38.97
CA GLU A 212 -14.36 6.90 37.80
C GLU A 212 -15.18 6.11 36.77
N SER A 213 -16.42 6.55 36.66
CA SER A 213 -17.45 6.08 35.73
C SER A 213 -16.98 6.19 34.29
N SER A 214 -16.47 5.07 33.76
CA SER A 214 -16.25 4.87 32.34
C SER A 214 -17.61 4.78 31.64
N LYS A 215 -18.18 5.92 31.25
CA LYS A 215 -19.25 5.99 30.26
C LYS A 215 -18.65 5.54 28.92
N ALA A 216 -18.61 4.23 28.71
CA ALA A 216 -18.43 3.64 27.40
C ALA A 216 -19.65 4.02 26.57
N THR A 217 -19.62 5.23 26.00
CA THR A 217 -20.46 5.59 24.88
C THR A 217 -20.15 4.57 23.79
N THR A 218 -21.03 3.58 23.64
CA THR A 218 -21.16 2.73 22.46
C THR A 218 -21.51 3.66 21.30
N LYS A 219 -20.52 4.41 20.82
CA LYS A 219 -20.56 5.05 19.52
C LYS A 219 -20.79 3.90 18.56
N GLY A 220 -22.04 3.77 18.09
CA GLY A 220 -22.44 2.73 17.17
C GLY A 220 -21.43 2.71 16.03
N THR A 221 -20.55 1.71 16.04
CA THR A 221 -19.60 1.51 14.97
C THR A 221 -20.45 1.17 13.76
N GLY A 222 -20.69 2.18 12.92
CA GLY A 222 -21.41 1.99 11.67
C GLY A 222 -20.81 0.79 10.95
N THR A 223 -21.67 -0.08 10.42
CA THR A 223 -21.23 -1.26 9.67
C THR A 223 -20.31 -0.83 8.52
N TYR A 224 -19.46 -1.73 8.01
CA TYR A 224 -18.64 -1.41 6.84
C TYR A 224 -19.49 -0.96 5.65
N ALA A 225 -20.69 -1.53 5.50
CA ALA A 225 -21.67 -1.07 4.52
C ALA A 225 -22.11 0.38 4.76
N HIS A 226 -22.37 0.78 6.01
CA HIS A 226 -22.65 2.18 6.33
C HIS A 226 -21.47 3.10 5.98
N TYR A 227 -20.24 2.67 6.25
CA TYR A 227 -19.06 3.42 5.84
C TYR A 227 -19.00 3.60 4.31
N ARG A 228 -19.20 2.54 3.53
CA ARG A 228 -19.21 2.62 2.05
C ARG A 228 -20.34 3.52 1.54
N TRP A 229 -21.58 3.25 1.95
CA TRP A 229 -22.75 3.90 1.34
C TRP A 229 -23.05 5.29 1.87
N VAL A 230 -22.54 5.67 3.05
CA VAL A 230 -22.80 6.99 3.63
C VAL A 230 -21.54 7.82 3.71
N THR A 231 -20.44 7.25 4.22
CA THR A 231 -19.21 8.02 4.44
C THR A 231 -18.43 8.23 3.14
N LEU A 232 -18.20 7.16 2.37
CA LEU A 232 -17.49 7.28 1.08
C LEU A 232 -18.33 8.05 0.05
N ASP A 233 -19.65 7.81 -0.02
CA ASP A 233 -20.55 8.56 -0.92
C ASP A 233 -20.52 10.07 -0.65
N ARG A 234 -20.56 10.50 0.62
CA ARG A 234 -20.41 11.93 0.98
C ARG A 234 -19.07 12.52 0.55
N ALA A 235 -18.02 11.70 0.54
CA ALA A 235 -16.71 12.07 0.02
C ALA A 235 -16.58 11.87 -1.50
N ARG A 236 -17.63 11.36 -2.15
CA ARG A 236 -17.72 11.07 -3.58
C ARG A 236 -16.69 10.06 -4.03
N VAL A 237 -16.45 9.09 -3.17
CA VAL A 237 -15.59 7.92 -3.38
C VAL A 237 -16.49 6.71 -3.61
N TYR A 238 -16.39 6.09 -4.77
CA TYR A 238 -17.27 5.02 -5.23
C TYR A 238 -16.48 3.75 -5.51
N VAL A 239 -16.95 2.63 -4.95
CA VAL A 239 -16.51 1.29 -5.37
C VAL A 239 -17.52 0.80 -6.41
N CYS A 240 -17.13 0.84 -7.68
CA CYS A 240 -17.99 0.62 -8.82
C CYS A 240 -17.98 -0.86 -9.24
N SER A 241 -19.17 -1.42 -9.44
CA SER A 241 -19.34 -2.74 -10.07
C SER A 241 -19.38 -2.66 -11.60
N SER A 242 -19.55 -1.46 -12.17
CA SER A 242 -19.57 -1.24 -13.61
C SER A 242 -18.16 -1.02 -14.18
N PRO A 243 -17.95 -1.34 -15.46
CA PRO A 243 -16.70 -0.99 -16.13
C PRO A 243 -16.49 0.53 -16.14
N PRO A 244 -15.22 0.98 -16.15
CA PRO A 244 -14.87 2.38 -16.36
C PRO A 244 -15.49 2.98 -17.64
N PRO A 245 -15.70 4.31 -17.70
CA PRO A 245 -16.06 5.00 -18.94
C PRO A 245 -15.07 4.73 -20.06
N LYS A 246 -15.52 4.77 -21.32
CA LYS A 246 -14.72 4.36 -22.49
C LYS A 246 -13.37 5.07 -22.61
N ASP A 247 -13.33 6.38 -22.36
CA ASP A 247 -12.10 7.18 -22.40
C ASP A 247 -11.09 6.76 -21.32
N ILE A 248 -11.57 6.42 -20.12
CA ILE A 248 -10.75 5.87 -19.04
C ILE A 248 -10.32 4.44 -19.37
N GLN A 249 -11.22 3.62 -19.91
CA GLN A 249 -10.96 2.24 -20.29
C GLN A 249 -9.82 2.15 -21.32
N VAL A 250 -9.82 3.00 -22.35
CA VAL A 250 -8.72 3.06 -23.34
C VAL A 250 -7.38 3.32 -22.66
N ARG A 251 -7.33 4.18 -21.63
CA ARG A 251 -6.09 4.43 -20.88
C ARG A 251 -5.68 3.23 -20.02
N ILE A 252 -6.65 2.52 -19.45
CA ILE A 252 -6.40 1.29 -18.68
C ILE A 252 -5.84 0.21 -19.61
N ASP A 253 -6.46 0.01 -20.76
CA ASP A 253 -6.05 -0.98 -21.77
C ASP A 253 -4.62 -0.68 -22.25
N ALA A 254 -4.29 0.59 -22.48
CA ALA A 254 -2.92 1.01 -22.81
C ALA A 254 -1.88 0.70 -21.70
N VAL A 255 -2.30 0.44 -20.47
CA VAL A 255 -1.45 -0.06 -19.37
C VAL A 255 -1.43 -1.58 -19.35
N ILE A 256 -2.59 -2.23 -19.31
CA ILE A 256 -2.70 -3.68 -19.03
C ILE A 256 -2.57 -4.58 -20.26
N GLU A 257 -2.73 -4.05 -21.47
CA GLU A 257 -2.61 -4.81 -22.72
C GLU A 257 -1.22 -4.72 -23.35
N ARG A 258 -0.29 -3.98 -22.72
CA ARG A 258 1.12 -3.91 -23.16
C ARG A 258 1.71 -5.28 -23.43
N GLU A 259 2.51 -5.38 -24.47
CA GLU A 259 3.22 -6.61 -24.77
C GLU A 259 4.22 -6.95 -23.65
N THR A 260 4.28 -8.23 -23.31
CA THR A 260 5.25 -8.78 -22.36
C THR A 260 6.05 -9.82 -23.11
N SER A 261 7.37 -9.71 -23.10
CA SER A 261 8.24 -10.68 -23.76
C SER A 261 8.05 -12.07 -23.14
N GLU A 262 8.24 -13.12 -23.95
CA GLU A 262 8.12 -14.51 -23.47
C GLU A 262 9.10 -14.80 -22.34
N GLU A 263 10.33 -14.27 -22.41
CA GLU A 263 11.31 -14.36 -21.32
C GLU A 263 10.76 -13.76 -20.01
N ARG A 264 10.16 -12.56 -20.09
CA ARG A 264 9.56 -11.93 -18.91
C ARG A 264 8.36 -12.73 -18.39
N LYS A 265 7.52 -13.31 -19.26
CA LYS A 265 6.43 -14.19 -18.83
C LYS A 265 6.92 -15.42 -18.07
N LEU A 266 8.04 -16.02 -18.50
CA LEU A 266 8.66 -17.16 -17.78
C LEU A 266 9.14 -16.76 -16.39
N GLU A 267 9.75 -15.59 -16.25
CA GLU A 267 10.15 -15.08 -14.93
C GLU A 267 8.95 -14.78 -14.03
N VAL A 268 7.91 -14.11 -14.57
CA VAL A 268 6.66 -13.86 -13.84
C VAL A 268 6.02 -15.18 -13.41
N THR A 269 6.12 -16.22 -14.25
CA THR A 269 5.67 -17.57 -13.90
C THR A 269 6.44 -18.15 -12.71
N ALA A 270 7.77 -17.98 -12.65
CA ALA A 270 8.56 -18.40 -11.49
C ALA A 270 8.18 -17.63 -10.22
N ILE A 271 7.90 -16.32 -10.33
CA ILE A 271 7.41 -15.51 -9.21
C ILE A 271 6.04 -15.99 -8.74
N ALA A 272 5.14 -16.32 -9.67
CA ALA A 272 3.82 -16.86 -9.37
C ALA A 272 3.89 -18.20 -8.63
N GLN A 273 4.79 -19.10 -9.04
CA GLN A 273 5.04 -20.36 -8.35
C GLN A 273 5.48 -20.13 -6.90
N GLN A 274 6.41 -19.20 -6.68
CA GLN A 274 6.86 -18.86 -5.33
C GLN A 274 5.74 -18.23 -4.50
N LEU A 275 4.93 -17.34 -5.07
CA LEU A 275 3.78 -16.75 -4.41
C LEU A 275 2.78 -17.83 -3.96
N CYS A 276 2.47 -18.79 -4.85
CA CYS A 276 1.59 -19.91 -4.51
C CYS A 276 2.16 -20.75 -3.36
N ALA A 277 3.46 -21.09 -3.43
CA ALA A 277 4.14 -21.86 -2.40
C ALA A 277 4.15 -21.14 -1.05
N ASP A 278 4.35 -19.81 -1.05
CA ASP A 278 4.37 -18.97 0.13
C ASP A 278 3.00 -18.85 0.82
N PHE A 279 1.90 -19.00 0.08
CA PHE A 279 0.55 -18.96 0.64
C PHE A 279 0.14 -20.26 1.35
N VAL A 280 0.71 -21.42 0.98
CA VAL A 280 0.41 -22.71 1.64
C VAL A 280 0.59 -22.67 3.16
N PRO A 281 1.74 -22.21 3.72
CA PRO A 281 1.92 -22.13 5.17
C PRO A 281 1.00 -21.08 5.83
N VAL A 282 0.66 -19.99 5.14
CA VAL A 282 -0.25 -18.95 5.67
C VAL A 282 -1.63 -19.53 5.95
N LEU A 283 -2.15 -20.34 5.02
CA LEU A 283 -3.46 -20.97 5.16
C LEU A 283 -3.45 -22.07 6.23
N ASN A 284 -2.38 -22.85 6.31
CA ASN A 284 -2.24 -23.90 7.33
C ASN A 284 -2.07 -23.35 8.75
N GLY A 285 -1.55 -22.12 8.89
CA GLY A 285 -1.20 -21.51 10.17
C GLY A 285 -2.28 -20.65 10.82
N ALA A 286 -3.49 -20.55 10.23
CA ALA A 286 -4.47 -19.52 10.60
C ALA A 286 -3.83 -18.11 10.62
N GLY A 287 -3.06 -17.80 9.56
CA GLY A 287 -2.29 -16.56 9.44
C GLY A 287 -3.12 -15.31 9.71
N LYS A 288 -2.49 -14.31 10.31
CA LYS A 288 -3.05 -12.96 10.49
C LYS A 288 -3.02 -12.20 9.16
N GLU A 289 -3.62 -11.01 9.17
CA GLU A 289 -3.62 -10.08 8.04
C GLU A 289 -2.22 -9.88 7.44
N ASP A 290 -1.22 -9.60 8.27
CA ASP A 290 0.16 -9.38 7.82
C ASP A 290 0.77 -10.64 7.19
N ASP A 291 0.37 -11.85 7.63
CA ASP A 291 0.88 -13.11 7.06
C ASP A 291 0.36 -13.33 5.63
N SER A 292 -0.85 -12.85 5.30
CA SER A 292 -1.42 -12.91 3.94
C SER A 292 -0.86 -11.83 3.01
N VAL A 293 -0.48 -10.67 3.57
CA VAL A 293 0.09 -9.55 2.80
C VAL A 293 1.55 -9.79 2.44
N GLU A 294 2.31 -10.47 3.30
CA GLU A 294 3.75 -10.64 3.14
C GLU A 294 4.17 -11.43 1.87
N PRO A 295 3.49 -12.51 1.45
CA PRO A 295 3.75 -13.15 0.15
C PRO A 295 3.60 -12.17 -1.03
N ILE A 296 2.56 -11.30 -1.00
CA ILE A 296 2.32 -10.29 -2.02
C ILE A 296 3.46 -9.25 -2.02
N TYR A 297 3.90 -8.80 -0.85
CA TYR A 297 5.06 -7.91 -0.72
C TYR A 297 6.30 -8.48 -1.40
N ARG A 298 6.62 -9.75 -1.15
CA ARG A 298 7.78 -10.43 -1.75
C ARG A 298 7.65 -10.51 -3.27
N ALA A 299 6.48 -10.89 -3.77
CA ALA A 299 6.23 -10.95 -5.22
C ALA A 299 6.40 -9.57 -5.88
N LEU A 300 5.82 -8.51 -5.31
CA LEU A 300 5.95 -7.14 -5.81
C LEU A 300 7.41 -6.66 -5.82
N SER A 301 8.16 -6.97 -4.76
CA SER A 301 9.57 -6.59 -4.64
C SER A 301 10.45 -7.27 -5.70
N VAL A 302 10.15 -8.52 -6.07
CA VAL A 302 10.87 -9.25 -7.14
C VAL A 302 10.42 -8.80 -8.53
N LEU A 303 9.15 -8.40 -8.70
CA LEU A 303 8.66 -7.85 -9.96
C LEU A 303 9.37 -6.52 -10.32
N ASP A 304 9.67 -5.65 -9.36
CA ASP A 304 10.43 -4.40 -9.58
C ASP A 304 11.94 -4.65 -9.80
N LYS A 305 12.28 -5.28 -10.92
CA LYS A 305 13.66 -5.63 -11.31
C LYS A 305 14.64 -4.46 -11.25
N ASN A 306 14.18 -3.28 -11.67
CA ASN A 306 15.02 -2.09 -11.80
C ASN A 306 15.14 -1.32 -10.48
N GLN A 307 14.47 -1.77 -9.42
CA GLN A 307 14.41 -1.12 -8.12
C GLN A 307 14.04 0.37 -8.25
N LYS A 308 13.14 0.69 -9.18
CA LYS A 308 12.70 2.07 -9.42
C LYS A 308 11.63 2.48 -8.42
N CYS A 309 10.95 1.50 -7.83
CA CYS A 309 9.91 1.67 -6.84
C CYS A 309 10.42 1.24 -5.46
N GLU A 310 9.67 1.64 -4.43
CA GLU A 310 9.85 1.17 -3.07
C GLU A 310 8.50 0.87 -2.43
N PHE A 311 8.51 -0.06 -1.47
CA PHE A 311 7.33 -0.71 -0.92
C PHE A 311 7.23 -0.54 0.60
N PRO A 312 7.11 0.68 1.16
CA PRO A 312 7.02 0.83 2.60
C PRO A 312 5.75 0.18 3.15
N ARG A 313 5.86 -0.42 4.34
CA ARG A 313 4.75 -1.06 5.03
C ARG A 313 4.08 -0.11 6.02
N LYS A 314 2.77 -0.26 6.21
CA LYS A 314 1.97 0.40 7.27
C LYS A 314 2.27 1.90 7.39
N MET A 315 2.26 2.58 6.24
CA MET A 315 2.62 4.00 6.20
C MET A 315 1.41 4.86 6.53
N ASP A 316 1.50 5.68 7.57
CA ASP A 316 0.48 6.69 7.87
C ASP A 316 0.54 7.83 6.85
N TRP A 317 -0.55 8.05 6.12
CA TRP A 317 -0.62 9.12 5.14
C TRP A 317 -1.06 10.44 5.77
N ALA A 318 -0.71 11.56 5.14
CA ALA A 318 -1.13 12.88 5.57
C ALA A 318 -2.66 13.05 5.41
N PRO A 319 -3.40 13.48 6.46
CA PRO A 319 -4.84 13.67 6.37
C PRO A 319 -5.30 14.69 5.31
N SER A 320 -4.42 15.62 4.92
CA SER A 320 -4.65 16.63 3.88
C SER A 320 -4.81 16.06 2.47
N LEU A 321 -4.42 14.80 2.26
CA LEU A 321 -4.55 14.13 0.97
C LEU A 321 -5.97 13.63 0.69
N LYS A 322 -6.78 13.51 1.74
CA LYS A 322 -8.14 13.00 1.64
C LYS A 322 -8.98 13.89 0.70
N PRO A 323 -9.86 13.29 -0.12
CA PRO A 323 -10.86 14.05 -0.86
C PRO A 323 -11.66 14.97 0.06
N HIS A 324 -11.88 16.20 -0.39
CA HIS A 324 -12.71 17.16 0.34
C HIS A 324 -14.15 16.64 0.42
N VAL A 325 -14.63 16.43 1.64
CA VAL A 325 -16.03 16.10 1.89
C VAL A 325 -16.81 17.41 1.84
N ALA A 326 -17.55 17.63 0.75
CA ALA A 326 -18.50 18.73 0.69
C ALA A 326 -19.58 18.46 1.75
N LEU A 327 -19.50 19.15 2.89
CA LEU A 327 -20.55 19.12 3.87
C LEU A 327 -21.77 19.83 3.27
N PHE A 328 -22.62 19.06 2.61
CA PHE A 328 -24.00 19.45 2.34
C PHE A 328 -24.76 19.43 3.68
N PHE A 329 -24.43 20.39 4.55
CA PHE A 329 -25.40 20.84 5.51
C PHE A 329 -26.50 21.52 4.70
N TRP A 330 -27.57 20.77 4.43
CA TRP A 330 -28.88 21.38 4.44
C TRP A 330 -29.00 22.05 5.82
N ARG A 331 -28.49 23.27 5.97
CA ARG A 331 -29.14 24.22 6.87
C ARG A 331 -30.51 24.41 6.24
N LEU A 332 -31.41 23.48 6.55
CA LEU A 332 -32.81 23.84 6.67
C LEU A 332 -32.77 25.15 7.45
N PRO A 333 -33.32 26.25 6.91
CA PRO A 333 -33.46 27.48 7.67
C PRO A 333 -33.98 27.04 9.02
N SER A 334 -33.19 27.25 10.08
CA SER A 334 -33.71 27.00 11.43
C SER A 334 -35.01 27.79 11.45
N PRO A 335 -36.18 27.13 11.67
CA PRO A 335 -37.44 27.83 11.63
C PRO A 335 -37.25 29.04 12.52
N ASP A 336 -37.32 30.20 11.88
CA ASP A 336 -37.04 31.46 12.52
C ASP A 336 -37.86 31.44 13.80
N ARG A 337 -37.19 31.43 14.96
CA ARG A 337 -37.88 31.64 16.23
C ARG A 337 -38.23 33.12 16.22
N SER A 338 -39.13 33.50 15.33
CA SER A 338 -39.84 34.76 15.42
C SER A 338 -40.50 34.73 16.78
N ASN A 339 -40.15 35.76 17.55
CA ASN A 339 -40.65 36.03 18.89
C ASN A 339 -42.15 35.79 18.91
N VAL A 340 -42.59 34.76 19.62
CA VAL A 340 -43.93 34.78 20.22
C VAL A 340 -43.76 35.69 21.44
N ASP A 341 -43.74 37.00 21.18
CA ASP A 341 -44.23 37.99 22.13
C ASP A 341 -45.74 37.78 22.19
N ALA A 342 -46.16 36.93 23.13
CA ALA A 342 -47.54 36.90 23.59
C ALA A 342 -47.52 37.35 25.04
N ASP A 343 -48.02 38.57 25.24
CA ASP A 343 -48.56 39.08 26.49
C ASP A 343 -49.27 37.96 27.26
N GLU A 344 -48.79 37.65 28.45
CA GLU A 344 -49.68 37.08 29.47
C GLU A 344 -49.37 37.72 30.82
N ALA A 345 -50.37 38.49 31.24
CA ALA A 345 -50.41 39.20 32.48
C ALA A 345 -50.51 38.25 33.68
N ASP A 346 -49.93 38.72 34.78
CA ASP A 346 -50.45 38.58 36.13
C ASP A 346 -50.37 37.21 36.84
N VAL A 347 -49.69 37.28 37.99
CA VAL A 347 -50.03 36.70 39.31
C VAL A 347 -48.81 36.08 39.97
N SER A 348 -48.25 36.89 40.87
CA SER A 348 -47.38 36.48 41.98
C SER A 348 -48.15 35.53 42.93
N PRO A 349 -47.48 34.66 43.72
CA PRO A 349 -46.99 35.19 44.99
C PRO A 349 -45.67 34.57 45.52
N SER A 350 -44.86 35.47 46.09
CA SER A 350 -44.23 35.36 47.41
C SER A 350 -43.56 34.05 47.84
N LYS A 351 -42.23 34.11 48.01
CA LYS A 351 -41.59 33.78 49.30
C LYS A 351 -40.16 34.33 49.43
N ARG A 352 -40.12 35.53 50.01
CA ARG A 352 -39.17 36.05 51.01
C ARG A 352 -38.29 34.99 51.70
N ILE A 353 -36.97 35.09 51.54
CA ILE A 353 -36.00 35.12 52.67
C ILE A 353 -34.89 36.12 52.31
N GLN A 354 -34.83 37.19 53.11
CA GLN A 354 -33.78 38.20 53.19
C GLN A 354 -32.74 37.80 54.24
N ILE A 355 -31.69 38.63 54.31
CA ILE A 355 -30.64 38.77 55.34
C ILE A 355 -29.38 38.00 54.93
N GLY A 356 -28.24 38.62 54.67
CA GLY A 356 -27.79 40.00 54.85
C GLY A 356 -26.28 39.96 55.07
N THR A 357 -25.55 40.99 54.66
CA THR A 357 -24.48 41.66 55.41
C THR A 357 -23.63 42.50 54.45
N THR A 358 -23.69 43.79 54.71
CA THR A 358 -22.92 44.92 54.19
C THR A 358 -21.44 44.84 54.54
N SER A 359 -20.55 45.29 53.65
CA SER A 359 -19.59 46.36 53.99
C SER A 359 -18.76 46.82 52.80
N ASN A 360 -18.82 48.13 52.58
CA ASN A 360 -17.93 49.05 51.85
C ASN A 360 -16.48 48.59 51.63
N SER A 361 -15.93 48.88 50.45
CA SER A 361 -14.58 49.48 50.33
C SER A 361 -14.21 49.80 48.88
N ALA A 362 -14.01 51.09 48.63
CA ALA A 362 -13.00 51.75 47.81
C ALA A 362 -12.78 51.38 46.33
N ASP A 363 -12.98 52.43 45.51
CA ASP A 363 -12.20 52.83 44.33
C ASP A 363 -11.23 51.81 43.74
N ARG A 364 -11.59 51.28 42.56
CA ARG A 364 -10.66 50.64 41.66
C ARG A 364 -10.92 51.13 40.24
N PRO A 365 -9.88 51.60 39.50
CA PRO A 365 -10.05 52.08 38.14
C PRO A 365 -10.57 50.94 37.26
N GLN A 366 -11.66 51.22 36.55
CA GLN A 366 -12.23 50.34 35.54
C GLN A 366 -11.26 50.24 34.35
N THR A 367 -10.28 49.34 34.45
CA THR A 367 -9.66 48.77 33.28
C THR A 367 -10.65 47.77 32.71
N THR A 368 -11.39 48.19 31.68
CA THR A 368 -12.24 47.34 30.85
C THR A 368 -11.35 46.28 30.20
N MET A 369 -11.08 45.20 30.93
CA MET A 369 -10.45 43.99 30.41
C MET A 369 -11.45 43.38 29.44
N ALA A 370 -11.35 43.78 28.17
CA ALA A 370 -12.01 43.10 27.07
C ALA A 370 -11.59 41.63 27.15
N LEU A 371 -12.50 40.79 27.63
CA LEU A 371 -12.33 39.35 27.63
C LEU A 371 -11.88 38.94 26.24
N PRO A 372 -10.73 38.23 26.08
CA PRO A 372 -10.33 37.73 24.79
C PRO A 372 -11.47 36.86 24.27
N ARG A 373 -12.11 37.34 23.20
CA ARG A 373 -13.20 36.65 22.53
C ARG A 373 -12.71 35.22 22.30
N PRO A 374 -13.37 34.19 22.85
CA PRO A 374 -12.92 32.82 22.67
C PRO A 374 -12.76 32.61 21.16
N PRO A 375 -11.61 32.06 20.70
CA PRO A 375 -11.37 31.88 19.29
C PRO A 375 -12.59 31.15 18.73
N LEU A 376 -13.26 31.80 17.77
CA LEU A 376 -14.36 31.20 17.02
C LEU A 376 -13.84 29.84 16.59
N LEU A 377 -14.37 28.77 17.19
CA LEU A 377 -14.08 27.40 16.83
C LEU A 377 -14.41 27.31 15.35
N GLN A 378 -13.37 27.41 14.51
CA GLN A 378 -13.52 27.19 13.08
C GLN A 378 -14.21 25.84 12.96
N PRO A 379 -15.35 25.76 12.24
CA PRO A 379 -16.08 24.52 12.10
C PRO A 379 -15.08 23.44 11.72
N GLN A 380 -14.82 22.48 12.61
CA GLN A 380 -13.89 21.41 12.33
C GLN A 380 -14.35 20.75 11.04
N GLU A 381 -13.56 20.97 9.99
CA GLU A 381 -13.91 20.69 8.61
C GLU A 381 -14.30 19.22 8.44
N GLY A 382 -15.22 18.95 7.51
CA GLY A 382 -15.83 17.64 7.26
C GLY A 382 -14.88 16.48 6.94
N ASN A 383 -13.57 16.72 6.95
CA ASN A 383 -12.51 15.75 6.73
C ASN A 383 -12.37 14.72 7.87
N ALA A 384 -13.03 14.93 9.01
CA ALA A 384 -13.05 13.98 10.13
C ALA A 384 -13.81 12.68 9.82
N LEU A 385 -14.66 12.65 8.78
CA LEU A 385 -15.49 11.49 8.48
C LEU A 385 -14.71 10.35 7.80
N LEU A 386 -13.79 10.70 6.88
CA LEU A 386 -12.94 9.72 6.21
C LEU A 386 -11.77 9.30 7.09
N LYS A 387 -11.58 7.99 7.21
CA LYS A 387 -10.37 7.43 7.83
C LYS A 387 -9.14 7.84 7.02
N THR A 388 -8.10 8.30 7.70
CA THR A 388 -6.81 8.58 7.06
C THR A 388 -6.20 7.25 6.59
N PRO A 389 -5.74 7.16 5.33
CA PRO A 389 -5.11 5.95 4.83
C PRO A 389 -3.89 5.51 5.66
N CYS A 390 -3.79 4.21 5.90
CA CYS A 390 -2.58 3.55 6.40
C CYS A 390 -2.45 2.19 5.70
N PRO A 391 -2.09 2.18 4.40
CA PRO A 391 -2.10 0.94 3.62
C PRO A 391 -1.06 -0.05 4.15
N ASP A 392 -1.36 -1.34 4.01
CA ASP A 392 -0.45 -2.40 4.45
C ASP A 392 0.88 -2.35 3.69
N ILE A 393 0.80 -2.10 2.39
CA ILE A 393 1.95 -1.78 1.53
C ILE A 393 1.59 -0.56 0.69
N THR A 394 2.49 0.40 0.63
CA THR A 394 2.44 1.50 -0.34
C THR A 394 3.53 1.29 -1.37
N MET A 395 3.22 1.33 -2.66
CA MET A 395 4.19 1.35 -3.75
C MET A 395 4.24 2.75 -4.36
N GLY A 396 5.42 3.36 -4.33
CA GLY A 396 5.69 4.64 -4.98
C GLY A 396 7.06 4.66 -5.64
N LEU A 397 7.30 5.68 -6.46
CA LEU A 397 8.58 5.90 -7.11
C LEU A 397 9.62 6.28 -6.05
N ARG A 398 10.83 5.68 -6.11
CA ARG A 398 11.91 6.12 -5.21
C ARG A 398 12.23 7.57 -5.45
N HIS A 399 12.59 8.28 -4.39
CA HIS A 399 13.05 9.66 -4.50
C HIS A 399 14.24 9.78 -5.46
N SER A 400 15.21 8.86 -5.37
CA SER A 400 16.34 8.79 -6.31
C SER A 400 15.92 8.54 -7.76
N THR A 401 14.89 7.72 -7.99
CA THR A 401 14.33 7.51 -9.33
C THR A 401 13.81 8.83 -9.89
N MET A 402 13.03 9.58 -9.11
CA MET A 402 12.51 10.88 -9.54
C MET A 402 13.62 11.91 -9.80
N VAL A 403 14.63 11.98 -8.92
CA VAL A 403 15.81 12.85 -9.13
C VAL A 403 16.50 12.48 -10.44
N ASN A 404 16.78 11.19 -10.67
CA ASN A 404 17.42 10.72 -11.90
C ASN A 404 16.59 11.03 -13.16
N THR A 405 15.26 10.86 -13.11
CA THR A 405 14.39 11.19 -14.24
C THR A 405 14.38 12.69 -14.50
N LEU A 406 14.38 13.56 -13.47
CA LEU A 406 14.52 15.01 -13.64
C LEU A 406 15.89 15.41 -14.19
N VAL A 407 16.95 14.71 -13.80
CA VAL A 407 18.29 14.89 -14.37
C VAL A 407 18.31 14.57 -15.86
N ALA A 408 17.63 13.50 -16.27
CA ALA A 408 17.45 13.18 -17.68
C ALA A 408 16.65 14.26 -18.45
N LYS A 409 15.86 15.10 -17.75
CA LYS A 409 15.16 16.28 -18.29
C LYS A 409 15.98 17.57 -18.21
N GLY A 410 17.25 17.51 -17.84
CA GLY A 410 18.19 18.64 -17.85
C GLY A 410 18.24 19.46 -16.57
N ILE A 411 17.62 19.00 -15.47
CA ILE A 411 17.74 19.63 -14.16
C ILE A 411 18.99 19.08 -13.47
N SER A 412 19.81 19.92 -12.83
CA SER A 412 20.96 19.38 -12.06
C SER A 412 20.50 18.54 -10.87
N GLU A 413 21.31 17.56 -10.45
CA GLU A 413 20.94 16.62 -9.38
C GLU A 413 20.58 17.33 -8.05
N ASP A 414 21.44 18.24 -7.59
CA ASP A 414 21.21 19.04 -6.37
C ASP A 414 19.93 19.88 -6.46
N GLN A 415 19.66 20.43 -7.65
CA GLN A 415 18.46 21.23 -7.91
C GLN A 415 17.21 20.35 -7.92
N ALA A 416 17.25 19.17 -8.54
CA ALA A 416 16.13 18.25 -8.56
C ALA A 416 15.77 17.75 -7.15
N ASP A 417 16.77 17.38 -6.35
CA ASP A 417 16.60 16.97 -4.95
C ASP A 417 16.02 18.13 -4.10
N GLY A 418 16.65 19.31 -4.18
CA GLY A 418 16.21 20.50 -3.46
C GLY A 418 14.80 20.95 -3.85
N PHE A 419 14.47 20.92 -5.14
CA PHE A 419 13.16 21.31 -5.66
C PHE A 419 12.04 20.40 -5.15
N LEU A 420 12.23 19.09 -5.20
CA LEU A 420 11.24 18.12 -4.70
C LEU A 420 11.01 18.23 -3.18
N LYS A 421 12.05 18.56 -2.42
CA LYS A 421 11.94 18.82 -0.97
C LYS A 421 11.21 20.13 -0.71
N PHE A 422 11.61 21.19 -1.41
CA PHE A 422 10.99 22.51 -1.33
C PHE A 422 9.49 22.46 -1.59
N LEU A 423 9.05 21.82 -2.69
CA LEU A 423 7.62 21.73 -3.02
C LEU A 423 6.80 21.01 -1.93
N GLN A 424 7.38 19.98 -1.31
CA GLN A 424 6.74 19.23 -0.21
C GLN A 424 6.69 20.05 1.07
N GLU A 425 7.80 20.70 1.45
CA GLU A 425 7.93 21.50 2.68
C GLU A 425 7.03 22.73 2.65
N GLN A 426 6.87 23.36 1.48
CA GLN A 426 5.97 24.50 1.28
C GLN A 426 4.51 24.08 1.11
N HIS A 427 4.19 22.79 1.22
CA HIS A 427 2.85 22.23 0.98
C HIS A 427 2.24 22.62 -0.38
N ARG A 428 3.09 22.92 -1.38
CA ARG A 428 2.65 23.26 -2.74
C ARG A 428 2.33 22.03 -3.57
N LEU A 429 3.03 20.94 -3.28
CA LEU A 429 2.77 19.63 -3.85
C LEU A 429 3.07 18.56 -2.82
N CYS A 430 2.05 17.79 -2.45
CA CYS A 430 2.24 16.61 -1.62
C CYS A 430 2.65 15.42 -2.51
N SER A 431 3.95 15.30 -2.79
CA SER A 431 4.48 14.20 -3.58
C SER A 431 4.82 12.98 -2.73
N SER A 432 5.13 13.16 -1.44
CA SER A 432 5.28 12.05 -0.49
C SER A 432 4.01 11.91 0.36
N PRO A 433 3.41 10.70 0.46
CA PRO A 433 2.18 10.48 1.20
C PRO A 433 2.32 10.70 2.71
N SER A 434 3.50 10.49 3.30
CA SER A 434 3.70 10.63 4.75
C SER A 434 4.53 11.85 5.11
N GLN A 435 4.38 12.27 6.36
CA GLN A 435 5.22 13.31 6.95
C GLN A 435 6.57 12.77 7.46
N GLN A 436 6.76 11.45 7.49
CA GLN A 436 7.93 10.81 8.12
C GLN A 436 9.16 10.75 7.21
N GLY A 437 9.17 11.46 6.07
CA GLY A 437 10.33 11.51 5.17
C GLY A 437 10.65 10.18 4.49
N VAL A 438 9.66 9.32 4.28
CA VAL A 438 9.85 8.04 3.60
C VAL A 438 10.27 8.30 2.14
N PRO A 439 11.29 7.60 1.60
CA PRO A 439 11.87 7.88 0.30
C PRO A 439 11.00 7.50 -0.91
N ILE A 440 9.68 7.47 -0.78
CA ILE A 440 8.75 7.33 -1.91
C ILE A 440 8.13 8.68 -2.30
N ARG A 441 7.87 8.80 -3.60
CA ARG A 441 7.16 9.90 -4.26
C ARG A 441 6.08 9.33 -5.17
N PHE A 442 4.96 10.03 -5.29
CA PHE A 442 3.81 9.69 -6.14
C PHE A 442 3.43 8.21 -6.06
N PRO A 443 2.78 7.78 -4.96
CA PRO A 443 2.28 6.42 -4.85
C PRO A 443 1.33 6.11 -6.00
N VAL A 444 1.49 4.91 -6.56
CA VAL A 444 0.77 4.44 -7.76
C VAL A 444 0.00 3.15 -7.50
N LEU A 445 0.42 2.37 -6.50
CA LEU A 445 -0.24 1.15 -6.09
C LEU A 445 -0.23 1.03 -4.57
N VAL A 446 -1.31 0.52 -4.00
CA VAL A 446 -1.38 0.14 -2.58
C VAL A 446 -1.84 -1.29 -2.42
N VAL A 447 -1.50 -1.94 -1.31
CA VAL A 447 -2.05 -3.23 -0.93
C VAL A 447 -2.79 -3.08 0.38
N GLU A 448 -4.02 -3.58 0.42
CA GLU A 448 -4.87 -3.65 1.60
C GLU A 448 -5.32 -5.11 1.76
N GLY A 449 -4.87 -5.76 2.81
CA GLY A 449 -5.16 -7.14 3.12
C GLY A 449 -6.11 -7.27 4.29
N LYS A 450 -6.86 -8.35 4.31
CA LYS A 450 -7.61 -8.87 5.44
C LYS A 450 -7.36 -10.37 5.49
N SER A 451 -7.63 -10.99 6.64
CA SER A 451 -7.48 -12.44 6.79
C SER A 451 -8.77 -13.06 7.28
N TYR A 452 -9.07 -14.27 6.79
CA TYR A 452 -10.19 -15.09 7.26
C TYR A 452 -10.22 -15.25 8.79
N SER A 453 -9.05 -15.26 9.43
CA SER A 453 -8.95 -15.40 10.90
C SER A 453 -9.43 -14.17 11.67
N THR A 454 -9.56 -13.01 11.01
CA THR A 454 -9.91 -11.75 11.66
C THR A 454 -11.41 -11.43 11.64
N SER A 455 -12.24 -12.27 11.00
CA SER A 455 -13.67 -11.99 10.70
C SER A 455 -13.92 -10.71 9.90
N LYS A 456 -12.87 -10.17 9.28
CA LYS A 456 -12.94 -9.01 8.39
C LYS A 456 -12.91 -9.50 6.95
N PHE A 457 -13.77 -8.92 6.14
CA PHE A 457 -13.96 -9.32 4.75
C PHE A 457 -13.18 -8.42 3.79
N VAL A 458 -13.00 -8.88 2.56
CA VAL A 458 -12.43 -8.12 1.44
C VAL A 458 -13.13 -6.76 1.26
N PHE A 459 -14.41 -6.67 1.66
CA PHE A 459 -15.19 -5.45 1.68
C PHE A 459 -14.54 -4.31 2.49
N GLU A 460 -13.89 -4.63 3.62
CA GLU A 460 -13.14 -3.64 4.41
C GLU A 460 -11.85 -3.23 3.71
N ALA A 461 -11.10 -4.16 3.12
CA ALA A 461 -9.92 -3.86 2.31
C ALA A 461 -10.26 -2.93 1.14
N GLN A 462 -11.31 -3.24 0.39
CA GLN A 462 -11.81 -2.40 -0.71
C GLN A 462 -12.17 -0.98 -0.24
N ASN A 463 -12.83 -0.84 0.93
CA ASN A 463 -13.15 0.48 1.48
C ASN A 463 -11.91 1.29 1.83
N GLN A 464 -10.88 0.64 2.37
CA GLN A 464 -9.60 1.28 2.70
C GLN A 464 -8.87 1.67 1.42
N ALA A 465 -8.75 0.74 0.48
CA ALA A 465 -8.13 0.93 -0.83
C ALA A 465 -8.79 2.06 -1.63
N ALA A 466 -10.12 2.19 -1.58
CA ALA A 466 -10.84 3.27 -2.26
C ALA A 466 -10.42 4.66 -1.75
N VAL A 467 -10.22 4.82 -0.44
CA VAL A 467 -9.72 6.08 0.13
C VAL A 467 -8.26 6.31 -0.23
N SER A 468 -7.43 5.27 -0.11
CA SER A 468 -6.00 5.31 -0.48
C SER A 468 -5.82 5.70 -1.95
N GLY A 469 -6.54 5.07 -2.88
CA GLY A 469 -6.50 5.39 -4.30
C GLY A 469 -7.02 6.79 -4.63
N SER A 470 -8.06 7.25 -3.93
CA SER A 470 -8.53 8.64 -4.07
C SER A 470 -7.45 9.64 -3.66
N CYS A 471 -6.70 9.35 -2.60
CA CYS A 471 -5.57 10.19 -2.16
C CYS A 471 -4.42 10.17 -3.18
N MET A 472 -4.12 9.02 -3.80
CA MET A 472 -3.11 8.93 -4.89
C MET A 472 -3.50 9.79 -6.10
N ILE A 473 -4.76 9.72 -6.52
CA ILE A 473 -5.27 10.56 -7.62
C ILE A 473 -5.19 12.04 -7.24
N ASN A 474 -5.52 12.40 -6.00
CA ASN A 474 -5.45 13.79 -5.55
C ASN A 474 -4.02 14.37 -5.66
N MET A 475 -2.98 13.57 -5.39
CA MET A 475 -1.58 14.02 -5.59
C MET A 475 -1.26 14.29 -7.07
N GLN A 476 -1.72 13.45 -7.98
CA GLN A 476 -1.54 13.66 -9.43
C GLN A 476 -2.27 14.94 -9.88
N LEU A 477 -3.47 15.17 -9.36
CA LEU A 477 -4.25 16.37 -9.65
C LEU A 477 -3.59 17.65 -9.10
N GLN A 478 -2.99 17.60 -7.91
CA GLN A 478 -2.20 18.70 -7.37
C GLN A 478 -0.99 19.03 -8.26
N LEU A 479 -0.35 18.01 -8.84
CA LEU A 479 0.76 18.23 -9.79
C LEU A 479 0.26 18.93 -11.05
N ASP A 480 -0.88 18.51 -11.61
CA ASP A 480 -1.47 19.18 -12.76
C ASP A 480 -1.83 20.63 -12.44
N GLU A 481 -2.47 20.88 -11.29
CA GLU A 481 -2.84 22.23 -10.85
C GLU A 481 -1.60 23.12 -10.63
N LEU A 482 -0.52 22.55 -10.08
CA LEU A 482 0.76 23.23 -9.95
C LEU A 482 1.34 23.57 -11.34
N PHE A 483 1.33 22.63 -12.28
CA PHE A 483 1.80 22.86 -13.64
C PHE A 483 1.04 23.99 -14.33
N GLU A 484 -0.29 23.96 -14.31
CA GLU A 484 -1.14 25.01 -14.90
C GLU A 484 -0.87 26.40 -14.29
N SER A 485 -0.51 26.46 -12.99
CA SER A 485 -0.22 27.72 -12.31
C SER A 485 1.09 28.38 -12.74
N PHE A 486 2.04 27.63 -13.30
CA PHE A 486 3.38 28.11 -13.65
C PHE A 486 3.66 28.14 -15.14
N ALA A 487 3.16 27.14 -15.87
CA ALA A 487 3.48 26.91 -17.26
C ALA A 487 2.19 26.59 -18.05
N PRO A 488 1.25 27.55 -18.17
CA PRO A 488 0.05 27.35 -18.98
C PRO A 488 0.49 27.12 -20.44
N GLY A 489 0.41 25.88 -20.88
CA GLY A 489 0.94 25.42 -22.15
C GLY A 489 0.09 24.30 -22.73
N PRO A 490 0.35 23.88 -23.98
CA PRO A 490 -0.44 22.88 -24.69
C PRO A 490 -0.18 21.44 -24.19
N TYR A 491 -0.03 21.23 -22.88
CA TYR A 491 0.11 19.90 -22.32
C TYR A 491 -1.23 19.16 -22.39
N THR A 492 -1.27 18.04 -23.10
CA THR A 492 -2.44 17.18 -23.12
C THR A 492 -2.56 16.44 -21.79
N LYS A 493 -3.39 16.98 -20.90
CA LYS A 493 -3.66 16.39 -19.59
C LYS A 493 -4.21 14.96 -19.73
N LYS A 494 -3.50 13.99 -19.16
CA LYS A 494 -3.94 12.60 -19.12
C LYS A 494 -4.78 12.34 -17.86
N ALA A 495 -5.91 11.62 -17.96
CA ALA A 495 -6.84 11.39 -16.83
C ALA A 495 -6.24 10.47 -15.74
N PRO A 496 -5.96 10.94 -14.51
CA PRO A 496 -5.11 10.26 -13.53
C PRO A 496 -5.58 8.83 -13.23
N LEU A 497 -4.61 7.92 -13.09
CA LEU A 497 -4.82 6.51 -12.75
C LEU A 497 -4.00 6.13 -11.52
N ALA A 498 -4.58 5.31 -10.65
CA ALA A 498 -3.85 4.61 -9.60
C ALA A 498 -4.41 3.19 -9.45
N PHE A 499 -3.70 2.31 -8.74
CA PHE A 499 -4.06 0.90 -8.62
C PHE A 499 -4.10 0.46 -7.16
N SER A 500 -4.81 -0.63 -6.87
CA SER A 500 -4.71 -1.27 -5.56
C SER A 500 -4.91 -2.77 -5.66
N ILE A 501 -4.25 -3.50 -4.78
CA ILE A 501 -4.50 -4.91 -4.55
C ILE A 501 -5.27 -5.05 -3.23
N CYS A 502 -6.48 -5.62 -3.30
CA CYS A 502 -7.25 -6.00 -2.13
C CYS A 502 -7.14 -7.50 -1.92
N THR A 503 -6.95 -7.96 -0.69
CA THR A 503 -6.91 -9.40 -0.41
C THR A 503 -7.70 -9.79 0.84
N GLU A 504 -8.33 -10.95 0.79
CA GLU A 504 -8.89 -11.64 1.96
C GLU A 504 -8.34 -13.08 1.97
N GLY A 505 -7.29 -13.30 2.76
CA GLY A 505 -6.56 -14.57 2.73
C GLY A 505 -5.92 -14.83 1.34
N PRO A 506 -6.21 -15.96 0.68
CA PRO A 506 -5.71 -16.27 -0.66
C PRO A 506 -6.55 -15.65 -1.79
N HIS A 507 -7.68 -15.02 -1.52
CA HIS A 507 -8.45 -14.30 -2.54
C HIS A 507 -7.81 -12.94 -2.78
N ILE A 508 -7.43 -12.63 -4.03
CA ILE A 508 -6.69 -11.42 -4.40
C ILE A 508 -7.42 -10.72 -5.54
N GLU A 509 -7.60 -9.40 -5.42
CA GLU A 509 -8.28 -8.55 -6.39
C GLU A 509 -7.38 -7.37 -6.78
N LEU A 510 -7.20 -7.13 -8.07
CA LEU A 510 -6.55 -5.94 -8.62
C LEU A 510 -7.64 -4.96 -9.04
N TRP A 511 -7.51 -3.72 -8.59
CA TRP A 511 -8.43 -2.63 -8.84
C TRP A 511 -7.71 -1.43 -9.46
N VAL A 512 -8.44 -0.67 -10.27
CA VAL A 512 -8.02 0.63 -10.78
C VAL A 512 -8.84 1.74 -10.14
N HIS A 513 -8.19 2.88 -9.93
CA HIS A 513 -8.78 4.11 -9.44
C HIS A 513 -8.69 5.17 -10.51
N TYR A 514 -9.76 5.93 -10.69
CA TYR A 514 -9.86 7.02 -11.67
C TYR A 514 -10.86 8.08 -11.21
N THR A 515 -10.90 9.22 -11.90
CA THR A 515 -11.90 10.26 -11.64
C THR A 515 -12.88 10.42 -12.79
N THR A 516 -14.13 10.74 -12.45
CA THR A 516 -15.12 11.23 -13.41
C THR A 516 -15.66 12.58 -12.94
N SER A 517 -16.30 13.33 -13.83
CA SER A 517 -16.97 14.58 -13.47
C SER A 517 -18.47 14.45 -13.74
N THR A 518 -19.28 14.75 -12.73
CA THR A 518 -20.73 14.83 -12.85
C THR A 518 -21.15 16.18 -12.29
N ASN A 519 -21.82 17.01 -13.10
CA ASN A 519 -22.27 18.36 -12.71
C ASN A 519 -21.13 19.27 -12.21
N GLY A 520 -20.00 19.29 -12.94
CA GLY A 520 -18.81 20.11 -12.60
C GLY A 520 -18.07 19.64 -11.35
N ARG A 521 -18.38 18.43 -10.89
CA ARG A 521 -18.05 17.97 -9.56
C ARG A 521 -17.30 16.65 -9.74
N ARG A 522 -16.11 16.52 -9.14
CA ARG A 522 -15.22 15.34 -9.24
C ARG A 522 -15.71 14.15 -8.39
N ASN A 523 -15.89 12.98 -9.00
CA ASN A 523 -16.07 11.70 -8.33
C ASN A 523 -14.76 10.91 -8.41
N TYR A 524 -14.42 10.18 -7.35
CA TYR A 524 -13.35 9.21 -7.30
C TYR A 524 -13.95 7.82 -7.40
N ASN A 525 -13.53 7.02 -8.37
CA ASN A 525 -14.12 5.73 -8.67
C ASN A 525 -13.05 4.66 -8.59
N MET A 526 -13.44 3.47 -8.17
CA MET A 526 -12.60 2.28 -8.06
C MET A 526 -13.33 1.12 -8.76
N SER A 527 -12.73 0.51 -9.78
CA SER A 527 -13.31 -0.61 -10.54
C SER A 527 -12.38 -1.81 -10.53
N ILE A 528 -12.94 -3.02 -10.47
CA ILE A 528 -12.17 -4.26 -10.44
C ILE A 528 -11.61 -4.56 -11.83
N LEU A 529 -10.36 -4.99 -11.91
CA LEU A 529 -9.69 -5.37 -13.17
C LEU A 529 -9.47 -6.87 -13.28
N LYS A 530 -9.00 -7.49 -12.20
CA LYS A 530 -8.60 -8.90 -12.21
C LYS A 530 -8.78 -9.50 -10.83
N THR A 531 -9.12 -10.78 -10.77
CA THR A 531 -9.14 -11.56 -9.54
C THR A 531 -8.35 -12.84 -9.72
N CYS A 532 -7.79 -13.36 -8.64
CA CYS A 532 -7.22 -14.69 -8.61
C CYS A 532 -7.33 -15.30 -7.21
N HIS A 533 -7.14 -16.61 -7.15
CA HIS A 533 -6.95 -17.33 -5.90
C HIS A 533 -5.49 -17.77 -5.81
N ALA A 534 -4.81 -17.42 -4.72
CA ALA A 534 -3.36 -17.56 -4.57
C ALA A 534 -2.83 -19.00 -4.63
N LEU A 535 -3.70 -20.01 -4.54
CA LEU A 535 -3.35 -21.42 -4.72
C LEU A 535 -3.49 -21.94 -6.16
N LEU A 536 -4.12 -21.17 -7.05
CA LEU A 536 -4.35 -21.57 -8.43
C LEU A 536 -3.28 -20.95 -9.33
N LEU A 537 -2.20 -21.71 -9.57
CA LEU A 537 -1.01 -21.20 -10.27
C LEU A 537 -1.35 -20.47 -11.58
N ALA A 538 -2.19 -21.05 -12.44
CA ALA A 538 -2.57 -20.42 -13.71
C ALA A 538 -3.21 -19.03 -13.50
N GLY A 539 -4.14 -18.91 -12.56
CA GLY A 539 -4.77 -17.63 -12.23
C GLY A 539 -3.78 -16.63 -11.61
N VAL A 540 -2.82 -17.10 -10.81
CA VAL A 540 -1.76 -16.25 -10.23
C VAL A 540 -0.79 -15.75 -11.30
N VAL A 541 -0.42 -16.59 -12.27
CA VAL A 541 0.42 -16.19 -13.42
C VAL A 541 -0.27 -15.06 -14.18
N ASP A 542 -1.52 -15.28 -14.60
CA ASP A 542 -2.31 -14.28 -15.33
C ASP A 542 -2.44 -12.97 -14.55
N PHE A 543 -2.67 -13.07 -13.24
CA PHE A 543 -2.76 -11.91 -12.35
C PHE A 543 -1.44 -11.15 -12.28
N LEU A 544 -0.33 -11.84 -12.02
CA LEU A 544 0.99 -11.19 -11.88
C LEU A 544 1.50 -10.63 -13.20
N VAL A 545 1.11 -11.16 -14.36
CA VAL A 545 1.42 -10.54 -15.67
C VAL A 545 0.77 -9.15 -15.76
N VAL A 546 -0.49 -8.99 -15.32
CA VAL A 546 -1.14 -7.68 -15.32
C VAL A 546 -0.47 -6.73 -14.30
N VAL A 547 -0.13 -7.23 -13.12
CA VAL A 547 0.60 -6.44 -12.10
C VAL A 547 1.98 -6.02 -12.62
N ASP A 548 2.72 -6.89 -13.30
CA ASP A 548 4.01 -6.56 -13.93
C ASP A 548 3.89 -5.40 -14.92
N LYS A 549 2.84 -5.41 -15.75
CA LYS A 549 2.57 -4.31 -16.68
C LYS A 549 2.24 -2.99 -15.97
N VAL A 550 1.51 -3.03 -14.86
CA VAL A 550 1.26 -1.84 -14.01
C VAL A 550 2.57 -1.30 -13.43
N LEU A 551 3.45 -2.17 -12.90
CA LEU A 551 4.76 -1.77 -12.37
C LEU A 551 5.67 -1.20 -13.47
N SER A 552 5.67 -1.82 -14.64
CA SER A 552 6.40 -1.35 -15.81
C SER A 552 5.92 0.04 -16.26
N TRP A 553 4.60 0.24 -16.37
CA TRP A 553 4.02 1.56 -16.66
C TRP A 553 4.40 2.62 -15.63
N ALA A 554 4.27 2.28 -14.34
CA ALA A 554 4.59 3.20 -13.25
C ALA A 554 6.05 3.67 -13.31
N SER A 555 6.98 2.73 -13.52
CA SER A 555 8.42 2.97 -13.50
C SER A 555 9.00 3.50 -14.82
N SER A 556 8.17 3.66 -15.85
CA SER A 556 8.53 4.23 -17.16
C SER A 556 7.65 5.44 -17.47
N GLU A 557 6.62 5.28 -18.29
CA GLU A 557 5.78 6.37 -18.81
C GLU A 557 5.24 7.28 -17.70
N PHE A 558 4.71 6.72 -16.61
CA PHE A 558 4.19 7.55 -15.52
C PHE A 558 5.28 8.40 -14.85
N ALA A 559 6.44 7.81 -14.55
CA ALA A 559 7.56 8.54 -13.97
C ALA A 559 8.08 9.63 -14.92
N ASP A 560 8.13 9.34 -16.22
CA ASP A 560 8.56 10.29 -17.26
C ASP A 560 7.56 11.45 -17.42
N ASP A 561 6.25 11.16 -17.40
CA ASP A 561 5.18 12.16 -17.44
C ASP A 561 5.28 13.11 -16.23
N VAL A 562 5.41 12.55 -15.02
CA VAL A 562 5.56 13.32 -13.78
C VAL A 562 6.81 14.20 -13.83
N ALA A 563 7.94 13.65 -14.30
CA ALA A 563 9.18 14.39 -14.41
C ALA A 563 9.10 15.52 -15.45
N GLU A 564 8.41 15.31 -16.58
CA GLU A 564 8.19 16.35 -17.59
C GLU A 564 7.40 17.54 -17.03
N LEU A 565 6.34 17.28 -16.27
CA LEU A 565 5.55 18.30 -15.60
C LEU A 565 6.38 19.08 -14.58
N LEU A 566 7.08 18.37 -13.69
CA LEU A 566 7.94 18.98 -12.68
C LEU A 566 9.08 19.79 -13.30
N ALA A 567 9.72 19.29 -14.36
CA ALA A 567 10.78 20.00 -15.05
C ALA A 567 10.27 21.28 -15.74
N SER A 568 9.02 21.28 -16.20
CA SER A 568 8.39 22.46 -16.77
C SER A 568 8.07 23.49 -15.69
N VAL A 569 7.53 23.06 -14.55
CA VAL A 569 7.29 23.93 -13.39
C VAL A 569 8.60 24.58 -12.93
N GLU A 570 9.68 23.80 -12.81
CA GLU A 570 10.94 24.34 -12.31
C GLU A 570 11.55 25.35 -13.29
N ARG A 571 11.56 25.04 -14.59
CA ARG A 571 12.04 25.99 -15.62
C ARG A 571 11.24 27.29 -15.61
N ALA A 572 9.92 27.22 -15.45
CA ALA A 572 9.08 28.40 -15.34
C ALA A 572 9.38 29.18 -14.04
N ALA A 573 9.49 28.50 -12.90
CA ALA A 573 9.81 29.13 -11.63
C ALA A 573 11.15 29.90 -11.68
N GLN A 574 12.16 29.36 -12.37
CA GLN A 574 13.43 30.04 -12.59
C GLN A 574 13.32 31.29 -13.46
N GLN A 575 12.44 31.29 -14.46
CA GLN A 575 12.23 32.46 -15.33
C GLN A 575 11.55 33.62 -14.60
N TYR A 576 10.68 33.32 -13.63
CA TYR A 576 9.97 34.34 -12.85
C TYR A 576 10.66 34.73 -11.54
N GLY A 577 11.71 33.99 -11.13
CA GLY A 577 12.42 34.15 -9.86
C GLY A 577 13.81 34.78 -9.94
N ALA A 578 14.17 35.43 -11.07
CA ALA A 578 15.44 36.13 -11.28
C ALA A 578 15.30 37.65 -11.29
#